data_AF-A0A2P4YLJ0-F1
#
_entry.id   AF-A0A2P4YLJ0-F1
#
_cell.length_a   1.000
_cell.length_b   1.000
_cell.length_c   1.000
_cell.angle_alpha   90.00
_cell.angle_beta   90.00
_cell.angle_gamma   90.00
#
_symmetry.space_group_name_H-M   'P 1'
#
loop_
_entity.id
_entity.type
_entity.pdbx_description
1 polymer ?
#
loop_
_entity_poly.entity_id
_entity_poly.type
_entity_poly.pdbx_seq_one_letter_code
_entity_poly.pdbx_strand_id
1 'polypeptide(L)'
;MEAKVTDFGISKERLDQTMTAGVGTSLWMAPEVMMGEQYDDKADMFSFGVVLSELDVHTLPYAQAKQRNLDTTGRQLTDAALLQKITTGVARVEFSELSLPSIVKLGHDCISIDPSERPSAAEVLYRLQVILAKELA
;
A
#
# COMPACT_ATOMS: atom_id res chain seq x y z
N MET A 1 18.89 5.04 -13.52
CA MET A 1 17.64 4.55 -14.15
C MET A 1 16.58 5.60 -13.95
N GLU A 2 15.62 5.70 -14.86
CA GLU A 2 14.50 6.64 -14.79
C GLU A 2 13.21 5.81 -14.66
N ALA A 3 12.50 5.97 -13.53
CA ALA A 3 11.25 5.26 -13.29
C ALA A 3 10.14 5.87 -14.16
N LYS A 4 9.28 5.01 -14.72
CA LYS A 4 8.12 5.41 -15.53
C LYS A 4 6.88 4.69 -15.05
N VAL A 5 5.81 5.44 -14.82
CA VAL A 5 4.49 4.85 -14.53
C VAL A 5 3.88 4.41 -15.84
N THR A 6 3.42 3.16 -15.89
CA THR A 6 2.83 2.51 -17.06
C THR A 6 1.56 1.81 -16.64
N ASP A 7 0.78 1.34 -17.63
CA ASP A 7 -0.47 0.61 -17.43
C ASP A 7 -1.60 1.44 -16.78
N PHE A 8 -2.24 2.27 -17.62
CA PHE A 8 -3.40 3.09 -17.26
C PHE A 8 -4.73 2.40 -17.61
N GLY A 9 -4.74 1.08 -17.85
CA GLY A 9 -5.91 0.34 -18.36
C GLY A 9 -7.13 0.36 -17.43
N ILE A 10 -6.91 0.68 -16.15
CA ILE A 10 -7.94 0.84 -15.12
C ILE A 10 -7.97 2.25 -14.50
N SER A 11 -7.19 3.19 -15.04
CA SER A 11 -7.18 4.57 -14.57
C SER A 11 -8.51 5.25 -14.89
N LYS A 12 -8.97 6.12 -13.99
CA LYS A 12 -10.26 6.77 -14.09
C LYS A 12 -10.14 8.29 -14.06
N GLU A 13 -10.99 8.94 -14.84
CA GLU A 13 -11.34 10.34 -14.58
C GLU A 13 -12.29 10.38 -13.38
N ARG A 14 -12.22 11.46 -12.58
CA ARG A 14 -12.77 11.63 -11.21
C ARG A 14 -14.29 11.37 -11.03
N LEU A 15 -15.02 10.94 -12.06
CA LEU A 15 -16.48 10.89 -12.15
C LEU A 15 -17.12 9.50 -12.05
N ASP A 16 -16.38 8.39 -12.05
CA ASP A 16 -17.01 7.06 -12.14
C ASP A 16 -16.63 6.09 -10.99
N GLN A 17 -17.58 5.87 -10.07
CA GLN A 17 -17.36 5.42 -8.70
C GLN A 17 -17.36 3.89 -8.46
N THR A 18 -17.32 3.03 -9.48
CA THR A 18 -17.34 1.57 -9.23
C THR A 18 -16.29 0.80 -10.03
N MET A 19 -15.49 -0.04 -9.37
CA MET A 19 -14.65 -1.06 -9.99
C MET A 19 -15.09 -2.45 -9.51
N THR A 20 -15.15 -3.40 -10.43
CA THR A 20 -15.30 -4.83 -10.14
C THR A 20 -13.97 -5.40 -9.65
N ALA A 21 -13.96 -5.96 -8.44
CA ALA A 21 -12.80 -6.61 -7.83
C ALA A 21 -12.33 -7.82 -8.65
N GLY A 22 -11.15 -7.71 -9.29
CA GLY A 22 -10.41 -8.82 -9.87
C GLY A 22 -9.36 -9.36 -8.89
N VAL A 23 -9.35 -10.68 -8.69
CA VAL A 23 -8.63 -11.41 -7.63
C VAL A 23 -7.09 -11.34 -7.71
N GLY A 24 -6.50 -10.79 -8.78
CA GLY A 24 -5.03 -10.72 -8.97
C GLY A 24 -4.33 -9.44 -8.46
N THR A 25 -4.99 -8.28 -8.50
CA THR A 25 -4.39 -6.95 -8.20
C THR A 25 -4.77 -6.44 -6.80
N SER A 26 -5.53 -7.21 -6.04
CA SER A 26 -6.16 -6.73 -4.81
C SER A 26 -5.16 -6.34 -3.71
N LEU A 27 -3.93 -6.85 -3.70
CA LEU A 27 -3.00 -6.60 -2.58
C LEU A 27 -2.56 -5.13 -2.47
N TRP A 28 -2.50 -4.37 -3.57
CA TRP A 28 -2.14 -2.95 -3.52
C TRP A 28 -3.35 -2.05 -3.25
N MET A 29 -4.56 -2.62 -3.27
CA MET A 29 -5.81 -1.88 -3.17
C MET A 29 -6.01 -1.32 -1.76
N ALA A 30 -6.50 -0.09 -1.68
CA ALA A 30 -6.86 0.53 -0.41
C ALA A 30 -8.08 -0.18 0.23
N PRO A 31 -8.18 -0.21 1.58
CA PRO A 31 -9.28 -0.83 2.31
C PRO A 31 -10.68 -0.44 1.81
N GLU A 32 -10.90 0.85 1.60
CA GLU A 32 -12.18 1.41 1.14
C GLU A 32 -12.52 0.95 -0.28
N VAL A 33 -11.52 0.80 -1.15
CA VAL A 33 -11.71 0.28 -2.51
C VAL A 33 -12.04 -1.21 -2.47
N MET A 34 -11.41 -1.99 -1.58
CA MET A 34 -11.73 -3.40 -1.37
C MET A 34 -13.17 -3.60 -0.88
N MET A 35 -13.68 -2.69 -0.06
CA MET A 35 -15.05 -2.70 0.46
C MET A 35 -16.09 -2.18 -0.55
N GLY A 36 -15.65 -1.65 -1.70
CA GLY A 36 -16.54 -1.03 -2.69
C GLY A 36 -17.14 0.29 -2.20
N GLU A 37 -16.48 0.96 -1.25
CA GLU A 37 -16.87 2.28 -0.76
C GLU A 37 -16.47 3.38 -1.75
N GLN A 38 -16.93 4.60 -1.51
CA GLN A 38 -16.45 5.75 -2.29
C GLN A 38 -14.98 6.03 -1.95
N TYR A 39 -14.19 6.27 -2.98
CA TYR A 39 -12.76 6.53 -2.85
C TYR A 39 -12.34 7.69 -3.76
N ASP A 40 -11.20 8.29 -3.44
CA ASP A 40 -10.57 9.37 -4.19
C ASP A 40 -9.08 9.06 -4.47
N ASP A 41 -8.29 10.08 -4.78
CA ASP A 41 -6.85 9.97 -5.04
C ASP A 41 -6.04 9.46 -3.83
N LYS A 42 -6.62 9.44 -2.61
CA LYS A 42 -5.98 8.84 -1.44
C LYS A 42 -5.87 7.32 -1.53
N ALA A 43 -6.68 6.67 -2.37
CA ALA A 43 -6.54 5.23 -2.64
C ALA A 43 -5.24 4.93 -3.39
N ASP A 44 -4.82 5.82 -4.30
CA ASP A 44 -3.54 5.70 -5.00
C ASP A 44 -2.36 5.88 -4.03
N MET A 45 -2.53 6.74 -3.02
CA MET A 45 -1.51 6.95 -1.99
C MET A 45 -1.30 5.73 -1.09
N PHE A 46 -2.38 4.98 -0.78
CA PHE A 46 -2.26 3.69 -0.12
C PHE A 46 -1.47 2.71 -0.99
N SER A 47 -1.85 2.60 -2.28
CA SER A 47 -1.18 1.73 -3.26
C SER A 47 0.31 2.07 -3.37
N PHE A 48 0.65 3.36 -3.37
CA PHE A 48 2.02 3.83 -3.37
C PHE A 48 2.79 3.42 -2.09
N GLY A 49 2.16 3.51 -0.92
CA GLY A 49 2.75 3.02 0.33
C GLY A 49 3.06 1.52 0.32
N VAL A 50 2.18 0.72 -0.31
CA VAL A 50 2.42 -0.71 -0.54
C VAL A 50 3.61 -0.92 -1.49
N VAL A 51 3.73 -0.14 -2.57
CA VAL A 51 4.89 -0.17 -3.47
C VAL A 51 6.18 0.20 -2.74
N LEU A 52 6.17 1.20 -1.85
CA LEU A 52 7.35 1.55 -1.05
C LEU A 52 7.82 0.37 -0.19
N SER A 53 6.89 -0.36 0.41
CA SER A 53 7.23 -1.58 1.17
C SER A 53 7.82 -2.65 0.25
N GLU A 54 7.17 -2.93 -0.88
CA GLU A 54 7.65 -3.92 -1.86
C GLU A 54 9.06 -3.62 -2.37
N LEU A 55 9.36 -2.34 -2.64
CA LEU A 55 10.70 -1.88 -3.02
C LEU A 55 11.73 -2.06 -1.91
N ASP A 56 11.32 -1.96 -0.65
CA ASP A 56 12.21 -2.06 0.50
C ASP A 56 12.51 -3.52 0.88
N VAL A 57 11.50 -4.39 0.83
CA VAL A 57 11.64 -5.80 1.22
C VAL A 57 11.87 -6.76 0.05
N HIS A 58 11.73 -6.30 -1.19
CA HIS A 58 11.90 -7.08 -2.43
C HIS A 58 11.06 -8.37 -2.48
N THR A 59 9.86 -8.34 -1.89
CA THR A 59 8.91 -9.46 -1.89
C THR A 59 7.50 -8.95 -2.12
N LEU A 60 6.60 -9.84 -2.56
CA LEU A 60 5.19 -9.49 -2.74
C LEU A 60 4.60 -8.89 -1.46
N PRO A 61 3.72 -7.88 -1.57
CA PRO A 61 3.03 -7.32 -0.42
C PRO A 61 2.40 -8.40 0.45
N TYR A 62 2.53 -8.25 1.77
CA TYR A 62 1.97 -9.17 2.77
C TYR A 62 2.49 -10.61 2.69
N ALA A 63 3.53 -10.92 1.92
CA ALA A 63 4.09 -12.28 1.86
C ALA A 63 4.47 -12.82 3.24
N GLN A 64 5.13 -11.98 4.05
CA GLN A 64 5.49 -12.34 5.42
C GLN A 64 4.27 -12.43 6.35
N ALA A 65 3.29 -11.53 6.18
CA ALA A 65 2.04 -11.59 6.94
C ALA A 65 1.26 -12.88 6.65
N LYS A 66 1.26 -13.36 5.40
CA LYS A 66 0.64 -14.63 5.00
C LYS A 66 1.39 -15.85 5.56
N GLN A 67 2.70 -15.76 5.72
CA GLN A 67 3.52 -16.80 6.34
C GLN A 67 3.35 -16.85 7.88
N ARG A 68 3.29 -15.69 8.55
CA ARG A 68 3.16 -15.61 10.01
C ARG A 68 1.73 -15.83 10.51
N ASN A 69 0.73 -15.43 9.73
CA ASN A 69 -0.67 -15.67 10.07
C ASN A 69 -1.10 -17.05 9.53
N LEU A 70 -0.84 -18.09 10.31
CA LEU A 70 -1.55 -19.35 10.16
C LEU A 70 -2.96 -19.20 10.72
N ASP A 71 -3.96 -19.83 10.09
CA ASP A 71 -5.29 -19.91 10.65
C ASP A 71 -5.29 -20.71 11.97
N THR A 72 -6.41 -20.73 12.71
CA THR A 72 -6.55 -21.49 13.97
C THR A 72 -6.26 -22.99 13.82
N THR A 73 -6.14 -23.50 12.59
CA THR A 73 -5.84 -24.90 12.27
C THR A 73 -4.41 -25.11 11.75
N GLY A 74 -3.56 -24.07 11.77
CA GLY A 74 -2.17 -24.16 11.31
C GLY A 74 -2.00 -24.13 9.79
N ARG A 75 -3.03 -23.76 9.02
CA ARG A 75 -2.97 -23.64 7.56
C ARG A 75 -2.69 -22.21 7.13
N GLN A 76 -2.10 -22.04 5.95
CA GLN A 76 -1.90 -20.70 5.37
C GLN A 76 -3.23 -19.97 5.23
N LEU A 77 -3.21 -18.68 5.53
CA LEU A 77 -4.38 -17.82 5.41
C LEU A 77 -4.91 -17.84 3.98
N THR A 78 -6.24 -17.98 3.84
CA THR A 78 -6.91 -17.79 2.55
C THR A 78 -6.80 -16.33 2.13
N ASP A 79 -6.84 -16.07 0.82
CA ASP A 79 -6.74 -14.69 0.31
C ASP A 79 -7.88 -13.82 0.85
N ALA A 80 -9.10 -14.36 0.96
CA ALA A 80 -10.23 -13.65 1.57
C ALA A 80 -9.99 -13.25 3.04
N ALA A 81 -9.40 -14.14 3.84
CA ALA A 81 -9.07 -13.84 5.24
C ALA A 81 -7.93 -12.81 5.36
N LEU A 82 -6.98 -12.82 4.41
CA LEU A 82 -5.93 -11.80 4.35
C LEU A 82 -6.52 -10.44 4.01
N LEU A 83 -7.37 -10.36 2.98
CA LEU A 83 -8.07 -9.13 2.60
C LEU A 83 -8.88 -8.56 3.78
N GLN A 84 -9.62 -9.41 4.51
CA GLN A 84 -10.34 -8.97 5.71
C GLN A 84 -9.41 -8.37 6.77
N LYS A 85 -8.23 -8.97 7.00
CA LYS A 85 -7.24 -8.44 7.94
C LYS A 85 -6.63 -7.11 7.46
N ILE A 86 -6.45 -6.93 6.14
CA ILE A 86 -5.98 -5.67 5.56
C ILE A 86 -7.03 -4.59 5.79
N THR A 87 -8.29 -4.87 5.45
CA THR A 87 -9.41 -3.93 5.61
C THR A 87 -9.61 -3.47 7.06
N THR A 88 -9.40 -4.37 8.02
CA THR A 88 -9.48 -4.06 9.45
C THR A 88 -8.20 -3.46 10.04
N GLY A 89 -7.14 -3.32 9.23
CA GLY A 89 -5.83 -2.81 9.64
C GLY A 89 -5.02 -3.74 10.54
N VAL A 90 -5.47 -4.98 10.72
CA VAL A 90 -4.78 -6.05 11.47
C VAL A 90 -3.55 -6.54 10.71
N ALA A 91 -3.66 -6.67 9.38
CA ALA A 91 -2.52 -6.94 8.51
C ALA A 91 -2.06 -5.64 7.86
N ARG A 92 -0.76 -5.37 7.94
CA ARG A 92 -0.10 -4.24 7.28
C ARG A 92 1.11 -4.75 6.52
N VAL A 93 1.55 -4.01 5.52
CA VAL A 93 2.83 -4.25 4.87
C VAL A 93 3.97 -3.93 5.82
N GLU A 94 5.13 -4.50 5.55
CA GLU A 94 6.31 -4.39 6.41
C GLU A 94 7.43 -3.65 5.71
N PHE A 95 8.29 -3.04 6.53
CA PHE A 95 9.53 -2.45 6.08
C PHE A 95 10.68 -3.17 6.77
N SER A 96 11.79 -3.28 6.07
CA SER A 96 13.06 -3.82 6.55
C SER A 96 13.57 -3.02 7.74
N GLU A 97 14.14 -3.71 8.72
CA GLU A 97 14.81 -3.08 9.86
C GLU A 97 16.04 -2.26 9.45
N LEU A 98 16.58 -2.50 8.25
CA LEU A 98 17.69 -1.74 7.67
C LEU A 98 17.23 -0.45 6.96
N SER A 99 15.92 -0.26 6.79
CA SER A 99 15.38 0.90 6.08
C SER A 99 15.46 2.17 6.92
N LEU A 100 15.55 3.31 6.25
CA LEU A 100 15.63 4.60 6.91
C LEU A 100 14.33 4.88 7.69
N PRO A 101 14.38 5.24 8.98
CA PRO A 101 13.17 5.50 9.77
C PRO A 101 12.22 6.53 9.14
N SER A 102 12.77 7.49 8.40
CA SER A 102 11.99 8.51 7.67
C SER A 102 11.19 7.92 6.49
N ILE A 103 11.76 6.94 5.79
CA ILE A 103 11.09 6.21 4.70
C ILE A 103 10.02 5.29 5.27
N VAL A 104 10.35 4.54 6.33
CA VAL A 104 9.39 3.67 7.03
C VAL A 104 8.19 4.49 7.53
N LYS A 105 8.44 5.64 8.17
CA LYS A 105 7.39 6.55 8.60
C LYS A 105 6.53 7.04 7.43
N LEU A 106 7.15 7.46 6.32
CA LEU A 106 6.43 7.88 5.12
C LEU A 106 5.55 6.76 4.57
N GLY A 107 6.09 5.55 4.46
CA GLY A 107 5.36 4.36 4.03
C GLY A 107 4.15 4.08 4.94
N HIS A 108 4.33 4.14 6.25
CA HIS A 108 3.24 3.97 7.22
C HIS A 108 2.16 5.04 7.14
N ASP A 109 2.53 6.31 6.95
CA ASP A 109 1.57 7.40 6.76
C ASP A 109 0.76 7.18 5.46
N CYS A 110 1.39 6.69 4.38
CA CYS A 110 0.72 6.36 3.12
C CYS A 110 -0.31 5.22 3.24
N ILE A 111 -0.02 4.18 4.03
CA ILE A 111 -0.91 3.01 4.21
C ILE A 111 -1.89 3.15 5.38
N SER A 112 -2.18 4.37 5.83
CA SER A 112 -3.18 4.60 6.88
C SER A 112 -4.54 4.01 6.47
N ILE A 113 -5.25 3.42 7.44
CA ILE A 113 -6.63 2.94 7.20
C ILE A 113 -7.56 4.11 6.91
N ASP A 114 -7.41 5.20 7.66
CA ASP A 114 -8.14 6.43 7.39
C ASP A 114 -7.53 7.16 6.17
N PRO A 115 -8.29 7.34 5.06
CA PRO A 115 -7.81 8.04 3.87
C PRO A 115 -7.40 9.49 4.14
N SER A 116 -8.00 10.20 5.10
CA SER A 116 -7.68 11.61 5.36
C SER A 116 -6.30 11.79 5.99
N GLU A 117 -5.80 10.78 6.68
CA GLU A 117 -4.47 10.78 7.30
C GLU A 117 -3.34 10.50 6.29
N ARG A 118 -3.69 10.05 5.08
CA ARG A 118 -2.69 9.76 4.04
C ARG A 118 -2.17 11.07 3.44
N PRO A 119 -0.86 11.25 3.26
CA PRO A 119 -0.32 12.41 2.56
C PRO A 119 -0.74 12.42 1.08
N SER A 120 -0.87 13.60 0.49
CA SER A 120 -1.02 13.77 -0.96
C SER A 120 0.26 13.41 -1.71
N ALA A 121 0.16 13.14 -3.01
CA ALA A 121 1.32 12.85 -3.86
C ALA A 121 2.38 13.98 -3.82
N ALA A 122 1.95 15.25 -3.74
CA ALA A 122 2.84 16.40 -3.64
C ALA A 122 3.61 16.42 -2.30
N GLU A 123 2.94 16.13 -1.18
CA GLU A 123 3.57 16.04 0.14
C GLU A 123 4.56 14.87 0.21
N VAL A 124 4.20 13.72 -0.37
CA VAL A 124 5.08 12.56 -0.48
C VAL A 124 6.33 12.90 -1.29
N LEU A 125 6.18 13.53 -2.45
CA LEU A 125 7.31 13.96 -3.28
C LEU A 125 8.26 14.88 -2.49
N TYR A 126 7.71 15.88 -1.81
CA TYR A 126 8.49 16.78 -0.97
C TYR A 126 9.25 16.03 0.13
N ARG A 127 8.59 15.12 0.86
CA ARG A 127 9.22 14.31 1.91
C ARG A 127 10.34 13.43 1.35
N LEU A 128 10.14 12.78 0.21
CA LEU A 128 11.17 11.97 -0.44
C LEU A 128 12.39 12.80 -0.83
N GLN A 129 12.19 14.01 -1.39
CA GLN A 129 13.28 14.91 -1.73
C GLN A 129 14.07 15.35 -0.49
N VAL A 130 13.38 15.67 0.60
CA VAL A 130 14.03 16.04 1.88
C VAL A 130 14.84 14.87 2.45
N ILE A 131 14.32 13.64 2.38
CA ILE A 131 15.05 12.46 2.83
C ILE A 131 16.29 12.25 1.97
N LEU A 132 16.15 12.28 0.64
CA LEU A 132 17.26 12.11 -0.29
C LEU A 132 18.36 13.15 -0.10
N ALA A 133 17.99 14.42 0.10
CA ALA A 133 18.94 15.50 0.34
C ALA A 133 19.73 15.33 1.65
N LYS A 134 19.14 14.71 2.67
CA LYS A 134 19.82 14.45 3.96
C LYS A 134 20.80 13.28 3.89
N GLU A 135 20.52 12.28 3.06
CA GLU A 135 21.39 11.10 2.89
C GLU A 135 22.56 11.35 1.92
N LEU A 136 22.43 12.34 1.03
CA LEU A 136 23.48 12.75 0.09
C LEU A 136 24.40 13.85 0.64
N ALA A 137 24.15 14.33 1.87
CA ALA A 137 24.93 15.35 2.55
C ALA A 137 25.92 14.72 3.54
#